data_AF-A3WGE1-F1
#
_entry.id   AF-A3WGE1-F1
#
_cell.length_a   1.000
_cell.length_b   1.000
_cell.length_c   1.000
_cell.angle_alpha   90.00
_cell.angle_beta   90.00
_cell.angle_gamma   90.00
#
_symmetry.space_group_name_H-M   'P 1'
#
loop_
_entity.id
_entity.type
_entity.pdbx_description
1 polymer ?
#
loop_
_entity_poly.entity_id
_entity_poly.type
_entity_poly.pdbx_seq_one_letter_code
_entity_poly.pdbx_strand_id
1 'polypeptide(L)'
;MEASLEQVDFAKALLFTHCERASLGTNPDTRIEFVAIEPIVSSEAYSRFILDDLAQHIETDHCLIVQWDGHVIDARQWHDEFLEYDYIGASWPQFDDGHDVGNGGFSLRSKGLMQACSSSEFQPHHPEDIAICRTNRPLLEAQGFRFASAEIADRFAAERAGEPESSFGYHGIFLMPRALGTEAFWTVYETLDDRSTLRHDFWSILAQVMLGRRGLRRGFMLLVNRLRGYSRKSKR
;
A
#
# COMPACT_ATOMS: atom_id res chain seq x y z
N MET A 1 -9.67 -2.29 1.37
CA MET A 1 -10.03 -3.64 1.88
C MET A 1 -11.31 -4.17 1.23
N GLU A 2 -12.48 -3.55 1.44
CA GLU A 2 -13.76 -4.06 0.88
C GLU A 2 -13.73 -4.25 -0.64
N ALA A 3 -13.19 -3.27 -1.39
CA ALA A 3 -13.00 -3.38 -2.84
C ALA A 3 -12.18 -4.61 -3.28
N SER A 4 -11.25 -5.10 -2.44
CA SER A 4 -10.49 -6.33 -2.71
C SER A 4 -11.29 -7.58 -2.37
N LEU A 5 -12.06 -7.55 -1.27
CA LEU A 5 -12.93 -8.65 -0.84
C LEU A 5 -14.13 -8.88 -1.77
N GLU A 6 -14.48 -7.92 -2.61
CA GLU A 6 -15.48 -8.08 -3.67
C GLU A 6 -15.00 -8.98 -4.82
N GLN A 7 -13.67 -9.11 -4.99
CA GLN A 7 -13.08 -9.81 -6.13
C GLN A 7 -12.29 -11.06 -5.74
N VAL A 8 -11.78 -11.10 -4.51
CA VAL A 8 -10.87 -12.15 -4.03
C VAL A 8 -11.42 -12.76 -2.74
N ASP A 9 -11.45 -14.09 -2.69
CA ASP A 9 -11.79 -14.87 -1.50
C ASP A 9 -10.52 -15.17 -0.68
N PHE A 10 -10.16 -14.25 0.20
CA PHE A 10 -9.01 -14.40 1.08
C PHE A 10 -9.32 -15.37 2.23
N ALA A 11 -8.33 -16.17 2.63
CA ALA A 11 -8.46 -17.05 3.80
C ALA A 11 -8.81 -16.28 5.08
N LYS A 12 -8.21 -15.09 5.26
CA LYS A 12 -8.51 -14.12 6.32
C LYS A 12 -8.28 -12.69 5.83
N ALA A 13 -9.04 -11.73 6.36
CA ALA A 13 -8.85 -10.31 6.12
C ALA A 13 -8.71 -9.56 7.46
N LEU A 14 -7.49 -9.10 7.76
CA LEU A 14 -7.16 -8.46 9.03
C LEU A 14 -7.00 -6.95 8.86
N LEU A 15 -7.69 -6.17 9.67
CA LEU A 15 -7.49 -4.73 9.81
C LEU A 15 -6.79 -4.46 11.14
N PHE A 16 -5.52 -4.09 11.08
CA PHE A 16 -4.75 -3.67 12.24
C PHE A 16 -5.04 -2.20 12.56
N THR A 17 -5.65 -1.94 13.71
CA THR A 17 -6.03 -0.58 14.11
C THR A 17 -6.15 -0.46 15.63
N HIS A 18 -5.92 0.76 16.13
CA HIS A 18 -6.23 1.12 17.52
C HIS A 18 -7.71 1.49 17.72
N CYS A 19 -8.45 1.69 16.62
CA CYS A 19 -9.86 2.07 16.67
C CYS A 19 -10.77 0.86 16.87
N GLU A 20 -11.73 0.98 17.78
CA GLU A 20 -12.80 0.00 17.90
C GLU A 20 -13.72 0.03 16.67
N ARG A 21 -14.26 -1.13 16.28
CA ARG A 21 -15.20 -1.26 15.14
C ARG A 21 -16.40 -0.31 15.27
N ALA A 22 -16.92 -0.14 16.49
CA ALA A 22 -18.05 0.74 16.77
C ALA A 22 -17.77 2.23 16.49
N SER A 23 -16.50 2.63 16.45
CA SER A 23 -16.08 4.01 16.26
C SER A 23 -16.01 4.44 14.78
N LEU A 24 -16.11 3.51 13.83
CA LEU A 24 -15.92 3.80 12.41
C LEU A 24 -17.06 4.59 11.74
N GLY A 25 -18.20 4.79 12.42
CA GLY A 25 -19.35 5.50 11.85
C GLY A 25 -19.97 4.81 10.62
N THR A 26 -19.48 3.62 10.28
CA THR A 26 -19.89 2.75 9.18
C THR A 26 -20.01 1.32 9.70
N ASN A 27 -20.69 0.47 8.92
CA ASN A 27 -20.74 -0.97 9.18
C ASN A 27 -19.79 -1.67 8.20
N PRO A 28 -18.50 -1.86 8.55
CA PRO A 28 -17.56 -2.53 7.68
C PRO A 28 -18.00 -3.98 7.42
N ASP A 29 -17.57 -4.55 6.30
CA ASP A 29 -17.81 -5.95 5.93
C ASP A 29 -17.50 -6.91 7.11
N THR A 30 -18.39 -7.88 7.32
CA THR A 30 -18.26 -8.86 8.42
C THR A 30 -17.07 -9.80 8.26
N ARG A 31 -16.53 -9.93 7.05
CA ARG A 31 -15.31 -10.71 6.75
C ARG A 31 -14.03 -10.04 7.25
N ILE A 32 -14.08 -8.73 7.56
CA ILE A 32 -12.94 -7.99 8.09
C ILE A 32 -12.87 -8.20 9.61
N GLU A 33 -11.80 -8.84 10.05
CA GLU A 33 -11.44 -9.00 11.46
C GLU A 33 -10.61 -7.81 11.92
N PHE A 34 -10.96 -7.26 13.08
CA PHE A 34 -10.27 -6.11 13.66
C PHE A 34 -9.25 -6.62 14.66
N VAL A 35 -7.98 -6.33 14.41
CA VAL A 35 -6.88 -6.67 15.33
C VAL A 35 -6.43 -5.39 16.00
N ALA A 36 -6.64 -5.33 17.32
CA ALA A 36 -6.24 -4.19 18.13
C ALA A 36 -4.71 -4.11 18.20
N ILE A 37 -4.16 -2.96 17.82
CA ILE A 37 -2.73 -2.64 17.94
C ILE A 37 -2.56 -1.24 18.54
N GLU A 38 -1.34 -0.93 18.99
CA GLU A 38 -1.00 0.44 19.37
C GLU A 38 -1.14 1.40 18.18
N PRO A 39 -1.49 2.69 18.42
CA PRO A 39 -1.63 3.66 17.34
C PRO A 39 -0.35 3.81 16.52
N ILE A 40 -0.43 3.54 15.22
CA ILE A 40 0.66 3.83 14.27
C ILE A 40 0.62 5.33 13.96
N VAL A 41 1.51 6.09 14.59
CA VAL A 41 1.57 7.56 14.49
C VAL A 41 2.68 8.08 13.56
N SER A 42 3.49 7.20 12.99
CA SER A 42 4.56 7.54 12.05
C SER A 42 4.88 6.38 11.10
N SER A 43 5.54 6.69 9.98
CA SER A 43 6.03 5.67 9.05
C SER A 43 7.10 4.76 9.68
N GLU A 44 7.87 5.27 10.64
CA GLU A 44 8.82 4.44 11.40
C GLU A 44 8.09 3.46 12.33
N ALA A 45 7.02 3.90 13.01
CA ALA A 45 6.18 3.01 13.81
C ALA A 45 5.51 1.93 12.95
N TYR A 46 5.10 2.28 11.73
CA TYR A 46 4.63 1.31 10.74
C TYR A 46 5.71 0.28 10.40
N SER A 47 6.93 0.74 10.05
CA SER A 47 8.03 -0.17 9.72
C SER A 47 8.35 -1.15 10.86
N ARG A 48 8.34 -0.68 12.11
CA ARG A 48 8.54 -1.54 13.29
C ARG A 48 7.43 -2.60 13.40
N PHE A 49 6.16 -2.20 13.29
CA PHE A 49 5.05 -3.15 13.31
C PHE A 49 5.20 -4.22 12.22
N ILE A 50 5.58 -3.83 11.01
CA ILE A 50 5.76 -4.77 9.89
C ILE A 50 6.91 -5.76 10.13
N LEU A 51 8.04 -5.28 10.67
CA LEU A 51 9.25 -6.10 10.89
C LEU A 51 9.15 -7.00 12.12
N ASP A 52 8.54 -6.50 13.19
CA ASP A 52 8.60 -7.14 14.51
C ASP A 52 7.30 -7.89 14.84
N ASP A 53 6.13 -7.34 14.47
CA ASP A 53 4.83 -7.79 14.99
C ASP A 53 3.93 -8.44 13.95
N LEU A 54 4.06 -8.15 12.65
CA LEU A 54 3.08 -8.63 11.67
C LEU A 54 3.08 -10.16 11.55
N ALA A 55 4.26 -10.79 11.57
CA ALA A 55 4.42 -12.23 11.28
C ALA A 55 3.64 -13.15 12.24
N GLN A 56 3.48 -12.76 13.51
CA GLN A 56 2.71 -13.53 14.51
C GLN A 56 1.21 -13.57 14.22
N HIS A 57 0.68 -12.66 13.41
CA HIS A 57 -0.74 -12.62 13.04
C HIS A 57 -1.05 -13.39 11.75
N ILE A 58 -0.02 -13.85 11.02
CA ILE A 58 -0.19 -14.52 9.74
C ILE A 58 -0.17 -16.04 9.94
N GLU A 59 -1.24 -16.70 9.54
CA GLU A 59 -1.38 -18.17 9.64
C GLU A 59 -1.11 -18.89 8.33
N THR A 60 -1.18 -18.18 7.20
CA THR A 60 -0.96 -18.68 5.84
C THR A 60 0.52 -18.59 5.43
N ASP A 61 0.88 -19.26 4.34
CA ASP A 61 2.24 -19.22 3.78
C ASP A 61 2.60 -17.86 3.20
N HIS A 62 1.61 -17.12 2.70
CA HIS A 62 1.75 -15.75 2.21
C HIS A 62 0.67 -14.84 2.77
N CYS A 63 0.96 -13.54 2.84
CA CYS A 63 -0.04 -12.50 3.10
C CYS A 63 0.08 -11.36 2.08
N LEU A 64 -1.07 -10.80 1.72
CA LEU A 64 -1.16 -9.55 0.95
C LEU A 64 -1.30 -8.39 1.94
N ILE A 65 -0.31 -7.51 1.97
CA ILE A 65 -0.35 -6.28 2.74
C ILE A 65 -0.89 -5.17 1.85
N VAL A 66 -1.87 -4.44 2.35
CA VAL A 66 -2.43 -3.26 1.68
C VAL A 66 -2.50 -2.09 2.67
N GLN A 67 -1.95 -0.94 2.28
CA GLN A 67 -2.14 0.32 2.97
C GLN A 67 -3.48 0.96 2.56
N TRP A 68 -3.88 2.02 3.26
CA TRP A 68 -5.15 2.69 3.03
C TRP A 68 -5.31 3.21 1.59
N ASP A 69 -4.19 3.48 0.90
CA ASP A 69 -4.14 3.94 -0.47
C ASP A 69 -3.67 2.91 -1.50
N GLY A 70 -3.86 1.62 -1.21
CA GLY A 70 -3.69 0.53 -2.17
C GLY A 70 -4.81 -0.51 -2.07
N HIS A 71 -5.13 -1.16 -3.18
CA HIS A 71 -6.03 -2.33 -3.22
C HIS A 71 -5.92 -3.09 -4.55
N VAL A 72 -6.49 -4.29 -4.58
CA VAL A 72 -6.68 -5.09 -5.81
C VAL A 72 -7.51 -4.29 -6.82
N ILE A 73 -6.98 -4.10 -8.03
CA ILE A 73 -7.67 -3.45 -9.15
C ILE A 73 -8.54 -4.48 -9.86
N ASP A 74 -7.93 -5.57 -10.29
CA ASP A 74 -8.57 -6.62 -11.08
C ASP A 74 -8.03 -7.99 -10.69
N ALA A 75 -8.86 -8.79 -10.03
CA ALA A 75 -8.47 -10.13 -9.60
C ALA A 75 -8.15 -11.08 -10.76
N ARG A 76 -8.56 -10.77 -12.00
CA ARG A 76 -8.23 -11.57 -13.18
C ARG A 76 -6.77 -11.46 -13.59
N GLN A 77 -6.05 -10.44 -13.11
CA GLN A 77 -4.61 -10.27 -13.32
C GLN A 77 -3.78 -11.04 -12.28
N TRP A 78 -4.43 -11.80 -11.39
CA TRP A 78 -3.72 -12.72 -10.51
C TRP A 78 -3.04 -13.84 -11.31
N HIS A 79 -1.77 -14.11 -10.98
CA HIS A 79 -1.02 -15.24 -11.50
C HIS A 79 -0.50 -16.07 -10.32
N ASP A 80 -0.69 -17.39 -10.37
CA ASP A 80 -0.21 -18.29 -9.32
C ASP A 80 1.31 -18.24 -9.15
N GLU A 81 2.06 -17.83 -10.20
CA GLU A 81 3.51 -17.62 -10.12
C GLU A 81 3.91 -16.56 -9.07
N PHE A 82 2.99 -15.68 -8.67
CA PHE A 82 3.25 -14.72 -7.59
C PHE A 82 3.57 -15.41 -6.27
N LEU A 83 3.06 -16.62 -6.04
CA LEU A 83 3.34 -17.40 -4.83
C LEU A 83 4.71 -18.10 -4.87
N GLU A 84 5.41 -18.09 -6.00
CA GLU A 84 6.78 -18.62 -6.10
C GLU A 84 7.84 -17.67 -5.52
N TYR A 85 7.44 -16.45 -5.17
CA TYR A 85 8.29 -15.43 -4.58
C TYR A 85 7.93 -15.19 -3.11
N ASP A 86 8.95 -14.80 -2.35
CA ASP A 86 8.84 -14.47 -0.95
C ASP A 86 8.55 -12.99 -0.72
N TYR A 87 8.90 -12.13 -1.69
CA TYR A 87 8.53 -10.73 -1.71
C TYR A 87 8.17 -10.27 -3.12
N ILE A 88 6.99 -9.67 -3.25
CA ILE A 88 6.58 -8.90 -4.43
C ILE A 88 5.91 -7.62 -3.96
N GLY A 89 6.35 -6.48 -4.49
CA GLY A 89 5.59 -5.24 -4.49
C GLY A 89 5.90 -4.49 -5.78
N ALA A 90 5.55 -3.21 -5.86
CA ALA A 90 5.82 -2.42 -7.07
C ALA A 90 7.34 -2.22 -7.29
N SER A 91 7.73 -2.12 -8.57
CA SER A 91 9.11 -1.79 -8.93
C SER A 91 9.43 -0.30 -8.70
N TRP A 92 10.71 -0.02 -8.43
CA TRP A 92 11.26 1.28 -8.11
C TRP A 92 12.09 1.80 -9.28
N PRO A 93 11.57 2.76 -10.08
CA PRO A 93 12.27 3.25 -11.27
C PRO A 93 13.56 4.03 -10.96
N GLN A 94 13.78 4.41 -9.70
CA GLN A 94 15.00 5.10 -9.25
C GLN A 94 16.21 4.18 -9.01
N PHE A 95 16.04 2.86 -9.08
CA PHE A 95 17.11 1.90 -8.89
C PHE A 95 17.32 1.06 -10.17
N ASP A 96 18.57 0.80 -10.53
CA ASP A 96 18.96 0.05 -11.74
C ASP A 96 19.99 -1.06 -11.45
N ASP A 97 20.18 -1.40 -10.17
CA ASP A 97 21.18 -2.35 -9.68
C ASP A 97 20.62 -3.77 -9.45
N GLY A 98 19.41 -4.06 -9.94
CA GLY A 98 18.71 -5.34 -9.75
C GLY A 98 18.02 -5.49 -8.38
N HIS A 99 18.13 -4.50 -7.51
CA HIS A 99 17.41 -4.40 -6.24
C HIS A 99 16.27 -3.37 -6.31
N ASP A 100 15.57 -3.38 -7.43
CA ASP A 100 14.57 -2.41 -7.87
C ASP A 100 13.13 -2.87 -7.62
N VAL A 101 12.91 -3.94 -6.84
CA VAL A 101 11.56 -4.35 -6.41
C VAL A 101 11.44 -4.19 -4.91
N GLY A 102 10.36 -3.55 -4.49
CA GLY A 102 10.07 -3.30 -3.09
C GLY A 102 8.68 -2.72 -2.94
N ASN A 103 8.55 -1.54 -2.33
CA ASN A 103 7.28 -0.85 -2.10
C ASN A 103 6.33 -1.63 -1.17
N GLY A 104 6.42 -1.34 0.12
CA GLY A 104 5.72 -2.11 1.15
C GLY A 104 4.20 -1.93 1.20
N GLY A 105 3.64 -0.91 0.53
CA GLY A 105 2.25 -0.49 0.71
C GLY A 105 1.19 -1.29 -0.04
N PHE A 106 1.59 -2.02 -1.09
CA PHE A 106 0.82 -3.11 -1.68
C PHE A 106 1.81 -4.23 -2.02
N SER A 107 1.95 -5.21 -1.12
CA SER A 107 2.99 -6.24 -1.25
C SER A 107 2.50 -7.62 -0.84
N LEU A 108 2.91 -8.64 -1.59
CA LEU A 108 2.76 -10.06 -1.24
C LEU A 108 4.05 -10.50 -0.56
N ARG A 109 3.95 -11.10 0.62
CA ARG A 109 5.11 -11.56 1.40
C ARG A 109 4.89 -12.96 1.92
N SER A 110 5.91 -13.81 1.85
CA SER A 110 5.88 -15.11 2.52
C SER A 110 6.07 -14.95 4.02
N LYS A 111 5.42 -15.83 4.79
CA LYS A 111 5.58 -15.90 6.25
C LYS A 111 7.01 -16.24 6.64
N GLY A 112 7.66 -17.12 5.88
CA GLY A 112 9.07 -17.48 6.10
C GLY A 112 9.99 -16.26 6.03
N LEU A 113 9.81 -15.41 5.02
CA LEU A 113 10.59 -14.18 4.87
C LEU A 113 10.38 -13.23 6.06
N MET A 114 9.11 -12.99 6.42
CA MET A 114 8.80 -12.09 7.54
C MET A 114 9.39 -12.60 8.86
N GLN A 115 9.42 -13.91 9.09
CA GLN A 115 10.06 -14.50 10.27
C GLN A 115 11.60 -14.38 10.23
N ALA A 116 12.21 -14.47 9.04
CA ALA A 116 13.65 -14.29 8.89
C ALA A 116 14.11 -12.85 9.20
N CYS A 117 13.24 -11.86 9.02
CA CYS A 117 13.50 -10.47 9.40
C CYS A 117 13.69 -10.28 10.92
N SER A 118 13.22 -11.21 11.76
CA SER A 118 13.42 -11.16 13.21
C SER A 118 14.75 -11.79 13.66
N SER A 119 15.58 -12.28 12.75
CA SER A 119 16.89 -12.86 13.07
C SER A 119 17.89 -11.81 13.55
N SER A 120 18.86 -12.21 14.39
CA SER A 120 19.90 -11.29 14.88
C SER A 120 20.87 -10.78 13.82
N GLU A 121 20.93 -11.45 12.66
CA GLU A 121 21.75 -11.05 11.51
C GLU A 121 21.05 -10.01 10.63
N PHE A 122 19.72 -9.91 10.73
CA PHE A 122 18.95 -8.90 10.03
C PHE A 122 19.24 -7.51 10.60
N GLN A 123 19.41 -6.52 9.73
CA GLN A 123 19.63 -5.12 10.08
C GLN A 123 18.32 -4.34 9.90
N PRO A 124 17.47 -4.22 10.95
CA PRO A 124 16.20 -3.51 10.83
C PRO A 124 16.42 -2.00 10.76
N HIS A 125 15.75 -1.34 9.82
CA HIS A 125 15.64 0.11 9.78
C HIS A 125 14.39 0.55 9.00
N HIS A 126 14.04 1.82 9.12
CA HIS A 126 13.01 2.46 8.30
C HIS A 126 13.62 3.00 7.00
N PRO A 127 12.93 2.93 5.84
CA PRO A 127 11.68 2.19 5.61
C PRO A 127 11.92 0.68 5.52
N GLU A 128 10.90 -0.09 5.93
CA GLU A 128 11.00 -1.55 6.10
C GLU A 128 11.22 -2.28 4.78
N ASP A 129 10.64 -1.79 3.69
CA ASP A 129 10.82 -2.36 2.35
C ASP A 129 12.26 -2.18 1.85
N ILE A 130 12.92 -1.06 2.12
CA ILE A 130 14.35 -0.89 1.83
C ILE A 130 15.20 -1.78 2.73
N ALA A 131 14.85 -1.93 4.01
CA ALA A 131 15.56 -2.83 4.90
C ALA A 131 15.51 -4.28 4.40
N ILE A 132 14.33 -4.76 3.99
CA ILE A 132 14.13 -6.13 3.50
C ILE A 132 14.74 -6.30 2.10
N CYS A 133 14.32 -5.47 1.13
CA CYS A 133 14.56 -5.69 -0.29
C CYS A 133 15.87 -5.11 -0.81
N ARG A 134 16.62 -4.36 0.01
CA ARG A 134 17.94 -3.83 -0.37
C ARG A 134 19.01 -4.15 0.65
N THR A 135 18.90 -3.60 1.86
CA THR A 135 19.97 -3.73 2.89
C THR A 135 20.24 -5.18 3.27
N ASN A 136 19.17 -5.97 3.46
CA ASN A 136 19.27 -7.37 3.86
C ASN A 136 19.01 -8.36 2.72
N ARG A 137 18.80 -7.89 1.48
CA ARG A 137 18.48 -8.78 0.36
C ARG A 137 19.57 -9.81 0.09
N PRO A 138 20.88 -9.49 0.06
CA PRO A 138 21.92 -10.50 -0.11
C PRO A 138 21.92 -11.58 0.98
N LEU A 139 21.64 -11.19 2.23
CA LEU A 139 21.52 -12.13 3.36
C LEU A 139 20.33 -13.07 3.15
N LEU A 140 19.17 -12.52 2.77
CA LEU A 140 17.93 -13.28 2.59
C LEU A 140 17.99 -14.20 1.36
N GLU A 141 18.57 -13.75 0.25
CA GLU A 141 18.79 -14.60 -0.93
C GLU A 141 19.76 -15.74 -0.63
N ALA A 142 20.80 -15.52 0.18
CA ALA A 142 21.70 -16.57 0.64
C ALA A 142 21.01 -17.62 1.52
N GLN A 143 19.90 -17.25 2.19
CA GLN A 143 19.04 -18.16 2.94
C GLN A 143 17.98 -18.86 2.06
N GLY A 144 17.91 -18.53 0.76
CA GLY A 144 17.04 -19.15 -0.23
C GLY A 144 15.75 -18.39 -0.53
N PHE A 145 15.54 -17.20 0.06
CA PHE A 145 14.37 -16.37 -0.24
C PHE A 145 14.46 -15.75 -1.63
N ARG A 146 13.32 -15.65 -2.30
CA ARG A 146 13.19 -15.17 -3.68
C ARG A 146 12.45 -13.85 -3.74
N PHE A 147 13.08 -12.86 -4.38
CA PHE A 147 12.46 -11.57 -4.67
C PHE A 147 12.00 -11.55 -6.14
N ALA A 148 10.82 -11.01 -6.40
CA ALA A 148 10.33 -10.82 -7.76
C ALA A 148 11.27 -9.94 -8.61
N SER A 149 11.31 -10.20 -9.91
CA SER A 149 11.90 -9.27 -10.88
C SER A 149 10.97 -8.09 -11.13
N ALA A 150 11.48 -7.00 -11.72
CA ALA A 150 10.65 -5.85 -12.10
C ALA A 150 9.48 -6.23 -13.03
N GLU A 151 9.68 -7.18 -13.96
CA GLU A 151 8.62 -7.68 -14.85
C GLU A 151 7.47 -8.38 -14.10
N ILE A 152 7.80 -9.12 -13.03
CA ILE A 152 6.82 -9.76 -12.15
C ILE A 152 6.12 -8.69 -11.31
N ALA A 153 6.91 -7.77 -10.74
CA ALA A 153 6.44 -6.66 -9.93
C ALA A 153 5.42 -5.79 -10.67
N ASP A 154 5.68 -5.43 -11.94
CA ASP A 154 4.81 -4.57 -12.73
C ASP A 154 3.48 -5.24 -13.10
N ARG A 155 3.46 -6.58 -13.23
CA ARG A 155 2.22 -7.37 -13.37
C ARG A 155 1.46 -7.48 -12.05
N PHE A 156 2.18 -7.50 -10.92
CA PHE A 156 1.58 -7.57 -9.60
C PHE A 156 1.01 -6.24 -9.12
N ALA A 157 1.78 -5.16 -9.17
CA ALA A 157 1.40 -3.87 -8.60
C ALA A 157 1.91 -2.67 -9.40
N ALA A 158 1.02 -1.71 -9.66
CA ALA A 158 1.39 -0.39 -10.18
C ALA A 158 1.69 0.61 -9.05
N GLU A 159 2.67 1.48 -9.26
CA GLU A 159 2.94 2.66 -8.43
C GLU A 159 3.61 3.76 -9.27
N ARG A 160 4.91 4.06 -9.07
CA ARG A 160 5.69 4.95 -9.96
C ARG A 160 6.09 4.28 -11.27
N ALA A 161 6.11 2.96 -11.28
CA ALA A 161 6.25 2.09 -12.44
C ALA A 161 5.05 1.13 -12.52
N GLY A 162 4.95 0.38 -13.62
CA GLY A 162 3.76 -0.44 -13.91
C GLY A 162 2.53 0.38 -14.35
N GLU A 163 1.58 -0.29 -15.00
CA GLU A 163 0.34 0.34 -15.48
C GLU A 163 -0.87 -0.28 -14.76
N PRO A 164 -1.68 0.53 -14.03
CA PRO A 164 -2.82 0.05 -13.24
C PRO A 164 -3.78 -0.88 -14.00
N GLU A 165 -4.00 -0.65 -15.29
CA GLU A 165 -4.92 -1.42 -16.13
C GLU A 165 -4.41 -2.84 -16.44
N SER A 166 -3.11 -3.08 -16.27
CA SER A 166 -2.45 -4.38 -16.48
C SER A 166 -1.91 -5.01 -15.20
N SER A 167 -2.07 -4.37 -14.05
CA SER A 167 -1.57 -4.86 -12.77
C SER A 167 -2.69 -5.46 -11.91
N PHE A 168 -2.37 -6.47 -11.08
CA PHE A 168 -3.31 -7.05 -10.12
C PHE A 168 -3.78 -6.04 -9.07
N GLY A 169 -2.87 -5.21 -8.56
CA GLY A 169 -3.19 -4.14 -7.63
C GLY A 169 -2.35 -2.89 -7.86
N TYR A 170 -2.38 -2.01 -6.86
CA TYR A 170 -1.56 -0.80 -6.87
C TYR A 170 -1.33 -0.28 -5.46
N HIS A 171 -0.38 0.64 -5.36
CA HIS A 171 -0.16 1.47 -4.21
C HIS A 171 -0.02 2.94 -4.61
N GLY A 172 -0.56 3.83 -3.78
CA GLY A 172 -0.39 5.28 -3.90
C GLY A 172 -1.68 5.98 -4.29
N ILE A 173 -2.06 6.98 -3.48
CA ILE A 173 -3.27 7.78 -3.70
C ILE A 173 -3.36 8.43 -5.09
N PHE A 174 -2.23 8.69 -5.76
CA PHE A 174 -2.21 9.30 -7.08
C PHE A 174 -2.74 8.39 -8.21
N LEU A 175 -2.84 7.09 -7.95
CA LEU A 175 -3.44 6.11 -8.86
C LEU A 175 -4.93 5.86 -8.58
N MET A 176 -5.45 6.23 -7.41
CA MET A 176 -6.87 6.04 -7.05
C MET A 176 -7.86 6.61 -8.09
N PRO A 177 -7.65 7.79 -8.71
CA PRO A 177 -8.62 8.28 -9.70
C PRO A 177 -8.71 7.37 -10.93
N ARG A 178 -7.61 6.72 -11.33
CA ARG A 178 -7.59 5.70 -12.40
C ARG A 178 -8.22 4.40 -11.92
N ALA A 179 -7.87 3.93 -10.72
CA ALA A 179 -8.31 2.65 -10.19
C ALA A 179 -9.81 2.63 -9.79
N LEU A 180 -10.30 3.68 -9.13
CA LEU A 180 -11.66 3.79 -8.61
C LEU A 180 -12.61 4.59 -9.52
N GLY A 181 -12.05 5.38 -10.43
CA GLY A 181 -12.78 6.45 -11.11
C GLY A 181 -12.95 7.70 -10.22
N THR A 182 -13.19 8.84 -10.88
CA THR A 182 -13.18 10.16 -10.22
C THR A 182 -14.25 10.33 -9.13
N GLU A 183 -15.42 9.71 -9.28
CA GLU A 183 -16.53 9.86 -8.32
C GLU A 183 -16.23 9.16 -6.98
N ALA A 184 -15.80 7.90 -7.06
CA ALA A 184 -15.44 7.12 -5.87
C ALA A 184 -14.20 7.72 -5.19
N PHE A 185 -13.18 8.10 -5.97
CA PHE A 185 -12.03 8.84 -5.43
C PHE A 185 -12.46 10.14 -4.72
N TRP A 186 -13.41 10.90 -5.27
CA TRP A 186 -13.87 12.14 -4.64
C TRP A 186 -14.51 11.89 -3.28
N THR A 187 -15.28 10.81 -3.15
CA THR A 187 -15.89 10.40 -1.87
C THR A 187 -14.81 10.10 -0.83
N VAL A 188 -13.77 9.34 -1.21
CA VAL A 188 -12.62 9.06 -0.34
C VAL A 188 -11.89 10.36 0.04
N TYR A 189 -11.67 11.25 -0.93
CA TYR A 189 -10.99 12.53 -0.68
C TYR A 189 -11.71 13.42 0.34
N GLU A 190 -13.06 13.41 0.34
CA GLU A 190 -13.86 14.17 1.29
C GLU A 190 -13.73 13.64 2.72
N THR A 191 -13.51 12.34 2.90
CA THR A 191 -13.38 11.69 4.22
C THR A 191 -11.96 11.71 4.78
N LEU A 192 -10.95 12.17 4.03
CA LEU A 192 -9.58 12.24 4.54
C LEU A 192 -9.41 13.30 5.63
N ASP A 193 -9.00 12.86 6.82
CA ASP A 193 -8.63 13.72 7.95
C ASP A 193 -7.32 14.47 7.71
N ASP A 194 -6.32 13.78 7.15
CA ASP A 194 -5.06 14.38 6.68
C ASP A 194 -4.92 14.26 5.17
N ARG A 195 -4.50 15.37 4.56
CA ARG A 195 -4.28 15.54 3.11
C ARG A 195 -2.82 15.85 2.80
N SER A 196 -1.91 15.56 3.72
CA SER A 196 -0.48 15.79 3.59
C SER A 196 0.14 14.96 2.45
N THR A 197 -0.25 13.69 2.31
CA THR A 197 0.20 12.76 1.27
C THR A 197 -0.09 13.26 -0.14
N LEU A 198 -1.21 13.96 -0.33
CA LEU A 198 -1.62 14.55 -1.60
C LEU A 198 -0.73 15.70 -2.07
N ARG A 199 0.15 16.26 -1.23
CA ARG A 199 0.95 17.45 -1.57
C ARG A 199 1.96 17.18 -2.67
N HIS A 200 2.58 16.01 -2.64
CA HIS A 200 3.63 15.62 -3.59
C HIS A 200 3.03 15.35 -4.97
N ASP A 201 1.87 14.70 -5.02
CA ASP A 201 1.21 14.30 -6.26
C ASP A 201 0.04 15.22 -6.67
N PHE A 202 -0.08 16.39 -6.04
CA PHE A 202 -1.25 17.27 -6.17
C PHE A 202 -1.59 17.59 -7.62
N TRP A 203 -0.59 17.91 -8.45
CA TRP A 203 -0.82 18.33 -9.83
C TRP A 203 -1.27 17.17 -10.72
N SER A 204 -0.74 15.97 -10.49
CA SER A 204 -1.20 14.75 -11.16
C SER A 204 -2.66 14.48 -10.81
N ILE A 205 -3.00 14.50 -9.52
CA ILE A 205 -4.36 14.27 -9.04
C ILE A 205 -5.32 15.33 -9.55
N LEU A 206 -4.91 16.61 -9.58
CA LEU A 206 -5.71 17.69 -10.12
C LEU A 206 -6.05 17.46 -11.60
N ALA A 207 -5.06 17.10 -12.41
CA ALA A 207 -5.26 16.82 -13.84
C ALA A 207 -6.28 15.69 -14.05
N GLN A 208 -6.11 14.57 -13.34
CA GLN A 208 -7.01 13.41 -13.44
C GLN A 208 -8.44 13.75 -12.99
N VAL A 209 -8.59 14.48 -11.89
CA VAL A 209 -9.92 14.88 -11.37
C VAL A 209 -10.63 15.86 -12.31
N MET A 210 -9.90 16.75 -12.99
CA MET A 210 -10.49 17.69 -13.94
C MET A 210 -11.06 17.01 -15.19
N LEU A 211 -10.54 15.85 -15.57
CA LEU A 211 -11.04 15.05 -16.70
C LEU A 211 -12.34 14.31 -16.37
N GLY A 212 -12.66 14.14 -15.08
CA GLY A 212 -13.87 13.47 -14.62
C GLY A 212 -15.13 14.34 -14.66
N ARG A 213 -16.29 13.73 -14.37
CA ARG A 213 -17.58 14.42 -14.29
C ARG A 213 -17.53 15.51 -13.20
N ARG A 214 -18.06 16.70 -13.53
CA ARG A 214 -17.95 17.93 -12.69
C ARG A 214 -16.49 18.31 -12.35
N GLY A 215 -15.53 17.92 -13.20
CA GLY A 215 -14.09 18.06 -12.96
C GLY A 215 -13.63 19.49 -12.67
N LEU A 216 -14.18 20.51 -13.35
CA LEU A 216 -13.84 21.91 -13.06
C LEU A 216 -14.19 22.33 -11.63
N ARG A 217 -15.37 21.93 -11.12
CA ARG A 217 -15.80 22.23 -9.76
C ARG A 217 -14.91 21.52 -8.74
N ARG A 218 -14.59 20.24 -8.97
CA ARG A 218 -13.72 19.44 -8.10
C ARG A 218 -12.28 19.95 -8.10
N GLY A 219 -11.74 20.28 -9.27
CA GLY A 219 -10.42 20.88 -9.40
C GLY A 219 -10.31 22.22 -8.68
N PHE A 220 -11.34 23.07 -8.78
CA PHE A 220 -11.42 24.29 -7.98
C PHE A 220 -11.43 24.01 -6.47
N MET A 221 -12.18 23.01 -6.00
CA MET A 221 -12.17 22.63 -4.58
C MET A 221 -10.82 22.08 -4.11
N LEU A 222 -10.11 21.29 -4.92
CA LEU A 222 -8.74 20.85 -4.63
C LEU A 222 -7.80 22.04 -4.43
N LEU A 223 -7.86 23.04 -5.33
CA LEU A 223 -7.06 24.26 -5.24
C LEU A 223 -7.38 25.07 -3.97
N VAL A 224 -8.66 25.25 -3.64
CA VAL A 224 -9.09 25.93 -2.41
C VAL A 224 -8.59 25.20 -1.16
N ASN A 225 -8.72 23.88 -1.13
CA ASN A 225 -8.25 23.06 0.00
C ASN A 225 -6.73 23.11 0.15
N ARG A 226 -5.98 23.11 -0.95
CA ARG A 226 -4.52 23.30 -0.94
C ARG A 226 -4.15 24.65 -0.31
N LEU A 227 -4.78 25.74 -0.74
CA LEU A 227 -4.54 27.09 -0.21
C LEU A 227 -4.89 27.20 1.29
N ARG A 228 -6.01 26.61 1.73
CA ARG A 228 -6.39 26.54 3.15
C ARG A 228 -5.38 25.74 3.98
N GLY A 229 -4.82 24.67 3.43
CA GLY A 229 -3.76 23.87 4.06
C GLY A 229 -2.43 24.61 4.25
N TYR A 230 -2.10 25.58 3.37
CA TYR A 230 -0.96 26.47 3.57
C TYR A 230 -1.21 27.51 4.67
N SER A 231 -2.42 28.08 4.73
CA SER A 231 -2.78 29.09 5.73
C SER A 231 -2.77 28.55 7.17
N ARG A 232 -3.12 27.27 7.39
CA ARG A 232 -3.03 26.60 8.69
C ARG A 232 -1.58 26.34 9.17
N LYS A 233 -0.62 26.13 8.27
CA LYS A 233 0.81 25.96 8.62
C LYS A 233 1.52 27.28 8.95
N SER A 234 1.04 28.41 8.46
CA SER A 234 1.60 29.75 8.77
C SER A 234 1.27 30.26 10.18
N LYS A 235 0.44 29.55 10.96
CA LYS A 235 -0.03 29.94 12.29
C LYS A 235 0.41 29.01 13.43
N ARG A 236 1.27 28.02 13.13
CA ARG A 236 1.97 27.18 14.11
C ARG A 236 3.45 27.45 13.99
#